data_AF-A0A415US36-F1
#
_entry.id   AF-A0A415US36-F1
#
_cell.length_a   1.000
_cell.length_b   1.000
_cell.length_c   1.000
_cell.angle_alpha   90.00
_cell.angle_beta   90.00
_cell.angle_gamma   90.00
#
_symmetry.space_group_name_H-M   'P 1'
#
loop_
_entity.id
_entity.type
_entity.pdbx_description
1 polymer ?
#
loop_
_entity_poly.entity_id
_entity_poly.type
_entity_poly.pdbx_seq_one_letter_code
_entity_poly.pdbx_strand_id
1 'polypeptide(L)'
;MKPSHPTGRNVIAILAVPIVMLFLIVITPFSLGITSPFDLCGMVDAGSRATSLSFICRGVFYQDGIPTGIWRSQLPLLGTIDGCFPHFSLEPQPINYLIDDQPLSSVTLVYDYMPNTDERHMNQVLDKLLGQCGLTEEAGRTIDSDQQLKRTELRRVGKIKGRSGAAYWQAWAIRDKSEFGHSTYMITVYTRDGIKDNVDDFASSKLGIPKTTKTPGLDEIL
;
A
#
# COMPACT_ATOMS: atom_id res chain seq x y z
N MET A 1 8.18 49.39 47.65
CA MET A 1 8.54 48.44 46.57
C MET A 1 7.26 47.97 45.89
N LYS A 2 7.09 48.25 44.58
CA LYS A 2 5.98 47.71 43.78
C LYS A 2 6.34 46.27 43.37
N PRO A 3 5.46 45.27 43.50
CA PRO A 3 5.71 43.97 42.93
C PRO A 3 5.51 44.07 41.42
N SER A 4 6.58 43.83 40.66
CA SER A 4 6.52 43.62 39.22
C SER A 4 5.93 42.24 38.94
N HIS A 5 4.68 42.18 38.47
CA HIS A 5 4.15 40.94 37.90
C HIS A 5 4.79 40.69 36.52
N PRO A 6 5.56 39.60 36.31
CA PRO A 6 5.85 39.15 34.96
C PRO A 6 4.55 38.58 34.40
N THR A 7 3.91 39.43 33.62
CA THR A 7 2.54 39.31 33.10
C THR A 7 2.46 38.15 32.11
N GLY A 8 1.38 37.36 32.17
CA GLY A 8 1.18 36.04 31.54
C GLY A 8 1.42 35.89 30.03
N ARG A 9 1.92 36.90 29.33
CA ARG A 9 2.31 36.87 27.91
C ARG A 9 3.46 35.88 27.62
N ASN A 10 4.41 35.73 28.55
CA ASN A 10 5.47 34.72 28.42
C ASN A 10 4.95 33.30 28.69
N VAL A 11 3.98 33.12 29.59
CA VAL A 11 3.35 31.81 29.86
C VAL A 11 2.51 31.36 28.67
N ILE A 12 1.77 32.29 28.04
CA ILE A 12 1.01 32.01 26.81
C ILE A 12 1.96 31.62 25.67
N ALA A 13 3.09 32.32 25.49
CA ALA A 13 4.07 31.95 24.46
C ALA A 13 4.76 30.60 24.72
N ILE A 14 5.09 30.29 25.99
CA ILE A 14 5.74 29.03 26.38
C ILE A 14 4.79 27.83 26.22
N LEU A 15 3.49 28.01 26.41
CA LEU A 15 2.48 26.97 26.15
C LEU A 15 2.03 26.92 24.68
N ALA A 16 2.02 28.03 23.97
CA ALA A 16 1.62 28.08 22.57
C ALA A 16 2.58 27.31 21.66
N VAL A 17 3.89 27.35 21.92
CA VAL A 17 4.87 26.61 21.10
C VAL A 17 4.67 25.08 21.17
N PRO A 18 4.60 24.43 22.34
CA PRO A 18 4.33 22.99 22.42
C PRO A 18 2.93 22.64 21.95
N ILE A 19 1.92 23.50 22.16
CA ILE A 19 0.56 23.27 21.64
C ILE A 19 0.53 23.36 20.12
N VAL A 20 1.18 24.36 19.52
CA VAL A 20 1.30 24.50 18.05
C VAL A 20 2.14 23.37 17.47
N MET A 21 3.22 22.95 18.13
CA MET A 21 3.96 21.75 17.72
C MET A 21 3.09 20.50 17.82
N LEU A 22 2.28 20.35 18.87
CA LEU A 22 1.34 19.24 19.01
C LEU A 22 0.29 19.28 17.89
N PHE A 23 -0.25 20.46 17.57
CA PHE A 23 -1.17 20.64 16.44
C PHE A 23 -0.47 20.35 15.11
N LEU A 24 0.77 20.77 14.89
CA LEU A 24 1.52 20.44 13.68
C LEU A 24 1.79 18.93 13.59
N ILE A 25 2.14 18.27 14.70
CA ILE A 25 2.32 16.80 14.77
C ILE A 25 0.99 16.06 14.54
N VAL A 26 -0.13 16.62 15.00
CA VAL A 26 -1.48 16.04 14.85
C VAL A 26 -2.07 16.31 13.46
N ILE A 27 -1.77 17.46 12.85
CA ILE A 27 -2.33 17.90 11.56
C ILE A 27 -1.48 17.42 10.37
N THR A 28 -0.14 17.36 10.50
CA THR A 28 0.73 16.89 9.40
C THR A 28 0.39 15.50 8.84
N PRO A 29 -0.04 14.48 9.61
CA PRO A 29 -0.46 13.20 9.02
C PRO A 29 -1.74 13.27 8.20
N PHE A 30 -2.51 14.35 8.30
CA PHE A 30 -3.72 14.59 7.51
C PHE A 30 -3.49 15.50 6.29
N SER A 31 -2.38 16.24 6.23
CA SER A 31 -2.12 17.23 5.18
C SER A 31 -1.41 16.70 3.93
N LEU A 32 -1.06 15.41 3.89
CA LEU A 32 -0.29 14.80 2.80
C LEU A 32 -1.16 14.04 1.77
N GLY A 33 -2.48 14.21 1.82
CA GLY A 33 -3.40 13.59 0.87
C GLY A 33 -3.68 12.10 1.10
N ILE A 34 -3.03 11.45 2.08
CA ILE A 34 -3.30 10.06 2.48
C ILE A 34 -4.31 10.05 3.62
N THR A 35 -5.52 9.57 3.34
CA THR A 35 -6.64 9.62 4.28
C THR A 35 -6.62 8.46 5.28
N SER A 36 -6.11 7.29 4.89
CA SER A 36 -6.05 6.09 5.73
C SER A 36 -4.86 5.18 5.38
N PRO A 37 -4.51 4.20 6.23
CA PRO A 37 -3.56 3.13 5.86
C PRO A 37 -4.00 2.26 4.67
N PHE A 38 -5.27 2.34 4.27
CA PHE A 38 -5.83 1.59 3.12
C PHE A 38 -5.93 2.47 1.87
N ASP A 39 -5.58 3.76 1.97
CA ASP A 39 -5.59 4.71 0.86
C ASP A 39 -4.35 4.54 -0.03
N LEU A 40 -4.27 3.38 -0.68
CA LEU A 40 -3.16 3.00 -1.55
C LEU A 40 -3.00 3.96 -2.73
N CYS A 41 -4.12 4.49 -3.23
CA CYS A 41 -4.14 5.50 -4.29
C CYS A 41 -3.51 6.82 -3.84
N GLY A 42 -3.85 7.30 -2.63
CA GLY A 42 -3.24 8.49 -2.05
C GLY A 42 -1.74 8.31 -1.79
N MET A 43 -1.30 7.11 -1.40
CA MET A 43 0.13 6.83 -1.16
C MET A 43 0.96 6.98 -2.43
N VAL A 44 0.51 6.39 -3.54
CA VAL A 44 1.25 6.52 -4.80
C VAL A 44 1.29 7.94 -5.34
N ASP A 45 0.28 8.76 -5.03
CA ASP A 45 0.21 10.17 -5.44
C ASP A 45 1.06 11.10 -4.56
N ALA A 46 1.15 10.80 -3.26
CA ALA A 46 1.84 11.63 -2.30
C ALA A 46 3.37 11.52 -2.40
N GLY A 47 3.88 10.41 -2.95
CA GLY A 47 5.31 10.14 -3.02
C GLY A 47 5.85 9.43 -1.76
N SER A 48 7.12 9.05 -1.82
CA SER A 48 7.72 8.13 -0.88
C SER A 48 7.89 8.72 0.53
N ARG A 49 8.27 9.99 0.64
CA ARG A 49 8.50 10.65 1.93
C ARG A 49 7.18 10.90 2.65
N ALA A 50 6.20 11.41 1.92
CA ALA A 50 4.87 11.66 2.45
C ALA A 50 4.18 10.36 2.91
N THR A 51 4.32 9.28 2.13
CA THR A 51 3.82 7.95 2.49
C THR A 51 4.50 7.40 3.74
N SER A 52 5.83 7.47 3.81
CA SER A 52 6.59 7.01 4.98
C SER A 52 6.21 7.76 6.26
N LEU A 53 6.06 9.08 6.19
CA LEU A 53 5.62 9.88 7.34
C LEU A 53 4.18 9.54 7.75
N SER A 54 3.28 9.38 6.78
CA SER A 54 1.90 8.96 7.01
C SER A 54 1.81 7.60 7.72
N PHE A 55 2.66 6.64 7.33
CA PHE A 55 2.79 5.34 7.98
C PHE A 55 3.22 5.47 9.44
N ILE A 56 4.30 6.19 9.71
CA ILE A 56 4.82 6.38 11.08
C ILE A 56 3.74 6.98 11.98
N CYS A 57 3.05 8.02 11.52
CA CYS A 57 1.98 8.67 12.28
C CYS A 57 0.77 7.76 12.53
N ARG A 58 0.61 6.68 11.77
CA ARG A 58 -0.48 5.69 11.88
C ARG A 58 -0.03 4.37 12.52
N GLY A 59 1.17 4.31 13.10
CA GLY A 59 1.69 3.13 13.77
C GLY A 59 2.18 2.02 12.82
N VAL A 60 2.53 2.38 11.59
CA VAL A 60 3.18 1.51 10.61
C VAL A 60 4.66 1.87 10.57
N PHE A 61 5.53 0.92 10.87
CA PHE A 61 6.96 1.14 11.05
C PHE A 61 7.76 0.31 10.06
N TYR A 62 8.87 0.85 9.60
CA TYR A 62 9.81 0.12 8.78
C TYR A 62 10.58 -0.88 9.65
N GLN A 63 10.54 -2.15 9.26
CA GLN A 63 11.29 -3.23 9.88
C GLN A 63 12.42 -3.64 8.94
N ASP A 64 13.67 -3.44 9.37
CA ASP A 64 14.85 -3.88 8.62
C ASP A 64 14.84 -5.41 8.44
N GLY A 65 15.19 -5.85 7.24
CA GLY A 65 15.19 -7.25 6.83
C GLY A 65 16.12 -7.49 5.65
N ILE A 66 16.51 -8.75 5.45
CA ILE A 66 17.35 -9.20 4.33
C ILE A 66 16.42 -9.85 3.28
N PRO A 67 16.51 -9.50 1.97
CA PRO A 67 17.43 -8.54 1.36
C PRO A 67 17.00 -7.07 1.49
N THR A 68 15.73 -6.81 1.82
CA THR A 68 15.18 -5.48 2.11
C THR A 68 14.18 -5.52 3.25
N GLY A 69 13.99 -4.38 3.93
CA GLY A 69 12.96 -4.24 4.97
C GLY A 69 11.55 -4.07 4.42
N ILE A 70 10.57 -4.10 5.33
CA ILE A 70 9.13 -4.00 5.03
C ILE A 70 8.46 -3.01 5.98
N TRP A 71 7.39 -2.37 5.54
CA TRP A 71 6.58 -1.51 6.41
C TRP A 71 5.51 -2.35 7.09
N ARG A 72 5.59 -2.54 8.41
CA ARG A 72 4.67 -3.41 9.15
C ARG A 72 3.90 -2.60 10.18
N SER A 73 2.61 -2.87 10.28
CA SER A 73 1.83 -2.32 11.37
C SER A 73 2.17 -3.02 12.68
N GLN A 74 2.47 -2.25 13.74
CA GLN A 74 2.68 -2.79 15.08
C GLN A 74 1.45 -2.62 15.99
N LEU A 75 0.41 -1.95 15.49
CA LEU A 75 -0.82 -1.66 16.22
C LEU A 75 -2.03 -2.13 15.40
N PRO A 76 -3.15 -2.50 16.03
CA PRO A 76 -4.35 -2.85 15.29
C PRO A 76 -4.83 -1.63 14.49
N LEU A 77 -4.76 -1.70 13.15
CA LEU A 77 -5.29 -0.64 12.31
C LEU A 77 -6.81 -0.71 12.33
N LEU A 78 -7.48 0.44 12.42
CA LEU A 78 -8.94 0.49 12.32
C LEU A 78 -9.37 -0.06 10.96
N GLY A 79 -10.27 -1.06 10.96
CA GLY A 79 -10.70 -1.75 9.75
C GLY A 79 -9.93 -3.03 9.42
N THR A 80 -8.93 -3.40 10.22
CA THR A 80 -8.21 -4.68 10.06
C THR A 80 -9.16 -5.88 10.08
N ILE A 81 -8.89 -6.87 9.23
CA ILE A 81 -9.58 -8.16 9.22
C ILE A 81 -8.85 -9.09 10.19
N ASP A 82 -9.59 -9.66 11.14
CA ASP A 82 -9.19 -10.81 11.98
C ASP A 82 -7.85 -10.70 12.71
N GLY A 83 -7.54 -9.54 13.29
CA GLY A 83 -6.46 -9.38 14.27
C GLY A 83 -5.03 -9.59 13.73
N CYS A 84 -4.86 -9.83 12.43
CA CYS A 84 -3.55 -9.94 11.80
C CYS A 84 -3.09 -8.57 11.30
N PHE A 85 -1.81 -8.28 11.50
CA PHE A 85 -1.24 -7.00 11.12
C PHE A 85 -0.82 -7.01 9.65
N PRO A 86 -1.31 -6.06 8.84
CA PRO A 86 -0.83 -5.96 7.48
C PRO A 86 0.63 -5.49 7.45
N HIS A 87 1.27 -5.81 6.34
CA HIS A 87 2.50 -5.14 5.95
C HIS A 87 2.38 -4.59 4.54
N PHE A 88 3.27 -3.66 4.22
CA PHE A 88 3.28 -2.92 2.99
C PHE A 88 4.65 -3.02 2.33
N SER A 89 4.63 -3.22 1.03
CA SER A 89 5.79 -3.10 0.16
C SER A 89 5.62 -1.87 -0.71
N LEU A 90 6.61 -0.98 -0.70
CA LEU A 90 6.66 0.19 -1.55
C LEU A 90 7.66 -0.08 -2.67
N GLU A 91 7.31 0.29 -3.90
CA GLU A 91 8.25 0.28 -5.00
C GLU A 91 8.55 1.69 -5.52
N PRO A 92 9.81 1.98 -5.92
CA PRO A 92 10.98 1.07 -5.92
C PRO A 92 11.42 0.67 -4.48
N GLN A 93 12.52 -0.05 -4.23
CA GLN A 93 12.85 -0.62 -2.89
C GLN A 93 13.51 0.31 -1.84
N PRO A 94 13.36 0.04 -0.52
CA PRO A 94 13.13 1.06 0.53
C PRO A 94 14.29 1.96 0.97
N ILE A 95 15.54 1.55 0.76
CA ILE A 95 16.70 2.21 1.41
C ILE A 95 16.90 3.66 0.96
N ASN A 96 16.48 4.00 -0.26
CA ASN A 96 16.68 5.35 -0.83
C ASN A 96 15.49 6.31 -0.65
N TYR A 97 14.30 5.87 -0.18
CA TYR A 97 13.11 6.75 -0.10
C TYR A 97 13.06 7.69 1.08
N LEU A 98 13.74 7.36 2.16
CA LEU A 98 13.78 8.23 3.32
C LEU A 98 14.61 9.50 3.04
N ILE A 99 15.45 9.45 2.00
CA ILE A 99 16.41 10.50 1.63
C ILE A 99 15.88 11.32 0.45
N ASP A 100 15.32 10.67 -0.57
CA ASP A 100 14.77 11.35 -1.75
C ASP A 100 13.25 11.12 -1.89
N ASP A 101 12.49 12.21 -2.05
CA ASP A 101 11.04 12.18 -2.26
C ASP A 101 10.70 11.79 -3.71
N GLN A 102 10.84 10.50 -4.00
CA GLN A 102 10.59 9.93 -5.32
C GLN A 102 9.13 9.49 -5.44
N PRO A 103 8.53 9.60 -6.64
CA PRO A 103 7.21 9.03 -6.89
C PRO A 103 7.26 7.51 -6.76
N LEU A 104 6.23 6.92 -6.14
CA LEU A 104 6.12 5.47 -6.02
C LEU A 104 5.70 4.86 -7.36
N SER A 105 6.37 3.78 -7.75
CA SER A 105 5.95 2.95 -8.88
C SER A 105 4.75 2.09 -8.51
N SER A 106 4.76 1.54 -7.29
CA SER A 106 3.66 0.76 -6.78
C SER A 106 3.63 0.76 -5.25
N VAL A 107 2.46 0.41 -4.71
CA VAL A 107 2.30 0.06 -3.29
C VAL A 107 1.51 -1.24 -3.22
N THR A 108 1.99 -2.16 -2.39
CA THR A 108 1.31 -3.43 -2.12
C THR A 108 0.97 -3.52 -0.65
N LEU A 109 -0.31 -3.74 -0.35
CA LEU A 109 -0.82 -4.15 0.95
C LEU A 109 -0.88 -5.67 1.00
N VAL A 110 -0.34 -6.28 2.06
CA VAL A 110 -0.29 -7.73 2.24
C VAL A 110 -0.79 -8.15 3.61
N TYR A 111 -1.65 -9.17 3.60
CA TYR A 111 -2.05 -9.96 4.76
C TYR A 111 -1.57 -11.40 4.57
N ASP A 112 -0.53 -11.79 5.30
CA ASP A 112 -0.02 -13.16 5.31
C ASP A 112 -0.57 -13.97 6.48
N TYR A 113 -0.50 -15.29 6.34
CA TYR A 113 -0.87 -16.25 7.39
C TYR A 113 -2.32 -16.10 7.88
N MET A 114 -3.23 -15.70 7.00
CA MET A 114 -4.65 -15.60 7.33
C MET A 114 -5.29 -16.99 7.43
N PRO A 115 -6.38 -17.12 8.21
CA PRO A 115 -7.11 -18.38 8.33
C PRO A 115 -7.41 -19.00 6.96
N ASN A 116 -7.09 -20.29 6.86
CA ASN A 116 -7.33 -21.07 5.66
C ASN A 116 -8.82 -21.39 5.55
N THR A 117 -9.51 -20.68 4.67
CA THR A 117 -10.96 -20.77 4.50
C THR A 117 -11.32 -21.17 3.08
N ASP A 118 -12.61 -21.45 2.82
CA ASP A 118 -13.04 -21.81 1.48
C ASP A 118 -12.97 -20.64 0.49
N GLU A 119 -13.13 -20.94 -0.80
CA GLU A 119 -13.00 -19.96 -1.89
C GLU A 119 -14.04 -18.83 -1.78
N ARG A 120 -15.23 -19.13 -1.25
CA ARG A 120 -16.28 -18.11 -1.03
C ARG A 120 -15.82 -17.12 0.03
N HIS A 121 -15.26 -17.62 1.13
CA HIS A 121 -14.77 -16.77 2.20
C HIS A 121 -13.56 -15.95 1.75
N MET A 122 -12.61 -16.54 1.02
CA MET A 122 -11.51 -15.81 0.41
C MET A 122 -12.01 -14.65 -0.45
N ASN A 123 -13.02 -14.91 -1.28
CA ASN A 123 -13.62 -13.91 -2.15
C ASN A 123 -14.24 -12.75 -1.34
N GLN A 124 -14.91 -13.06 -0.22
CA GLN A 124 -15.51 -12.06 0.68
C GLN A 124 -14.46 -11.21 1.39
N VAL A 125 -13.37 -11.83 1.85
CA VAL A 125 -12.23 -11.10 2.46
C VAL A 125 -11.63 -10.15 1.43
N LEU A 126 -11.40 -10.63 0.21
CA LEU A 126 -10.85 -9.80 -0.87
C LEU A 126 -11.80 -8.65 -1.26
N ASP A 127 -13.12 -8.90 -1.33
CA ASP A 127 -14.14 -7.86 -1.58
C ASP A 127 -14.10 -6.78 -0.50
N LYS A 128 -13.97 -7.17 0.78
CA LYS A 128 -13.87 -6.24 1.90
C LYS A 128 -12.59 -5.40 1.83
N LEU A 129 -11.45 -6.02 1.56
CA LEU A 129 -10.17 -5.30 1.42
C LEU A 129 -10.20 -4.32 0.23
N LEU A 130 -10.70 -4.76 -0.93
CA LEU A 130 -10.86 -3.89 -2.10
C LEU A 130 -11.79 -2.71 -1.80
N GLY A 131 -12.90 -2.96 -1.09
CA GLY A 131 -13.83 -1.92 -0.64
C GLY A 131 -13.18 -0.91 0.30
N GLN A 132 -12.33 -1.36 1.24
CA GLN A 132 -11.57 -0.48 2.14
C GLN A 132 -10.54 0.37 1.40
N CYS A 133 -9.94 -0.17 0.35
CA CYS A 133 -9.03 0.57 -0.53
C CYS A 133 -9.75 1.46 -1.56
N GLY A 134 -11.09 1.40 -1.64
CA GLY A 134 -11.87 2.13 -2.66
C GLY A 134 -11.65 1.63 -4.09
N LEU A 135 -11.18 0.38 -4.26
CA LEU A 135 -10.82 -0.23 -5.53
C LEU A 135 -11.96 -1.09 -6.07
N THR A 136 -13.00 -0.44 -6.62
CA THR A 136 -14.26 -1.13 -7.00
C THR A 136 -14.42 -1.40 -8.49
N GLU A 137 -13.65 -0.74 -9.35
CA GLU A 137 -13.79 -0.83 -10.81
C GLU A 137 -13.05 -2.07 -11.38
N GLU A 138 -13.57 -3.27 -11.11
CA GLU A 138 -13.00 -4.53 -11.59
C GLU A 138 -13.13 -4.68 -13.11
N ALA A 139 -12.03 -5.02 -13.78
CA ALA A 139 -11.97 -5.27 -15.23
C ALA A 139 -11.87 -6.76 -15.56
N GLY A 140 -11.38 -7.58 -14.64
CA GLY A 140 -11.33 -9.03 -14.83
C GLY A 140 -10.86 -9.78 -13.61
N ARG A 141 -11.20 -11.07 -13.60
CA ARG A 141 -10.78 -12.02 -12.56
C ARG A 141 -10.57 -13.41 -13.12
N THR A 142 -9.74 -14.18 -12.42
CA THR A 142 -9.48 -15.60 -12.66
C THR A 142 -9.39 -16.32 -11.33
N ILE A 143 -9.81 -17.57 -11.31
CA ILE A 143 -9.55 -18.49 -10.21
C ILE A 143 -8.86 -19.70 -10.82
N ASP A 144 -7.71 -20.05 -10.27
CA ASP A 144 -6.99 -21.26 -10.63
C ASP A 144 -6.81 -22.13 -9.39
N SER A 145 -6.99 -23.44 -9.53
CA SER A 145 -6.85 -24.39 -8.45
C SER A 145 -5.94 -25.51 -8.88
N ASP A 146 -4.66 -25.38 -8.54
CA ASP A 146 -3.64 -26.38 -8.80
C ASP A 146 -3.68 -27.48 -7.72
N GLN A 147 -3.99 -28.71 -8.14
CA GLN A 147 -4.02 -29.87 -7.24
C GLN A 147 -2.63 -30.35 -6.83
N GLN A 148 -1.63 -30.20 -7.70
CA GLN A 148 -0.26 -30.64 -7.46
C GLN A 148 0.44 -29.69 -6.47
N LEU A 149 0.26 -28.38 -6.65
CA LEU A 149 0.75 -27.36 -5.72
C LEU A 149 -0.13 -27.20 -4.48
N LYS A 150 -1.26 -27.92 -4.42
CA LYS A 150 -2.28 -27.82 -3.36
C LYS A 150 -2.65 -26.36 -3.12
N ARG A 151 -2.96 -25.60 -4.17
CA ARG A 151 -3.15 -24.16 -4.07
C ARG A 151 -4.38 -23.70 -4.85
N THR A 152 -5.14 -22.77 -4.30
CA THR A 152 -6.08 -21.96 -5.09
C THR A 152 -5.57 -20.53 -5.16
N GLU A 153 -5.54 -19.93 -6.34
CA GLU A 153 -5.20 -18.54 -6.56
C GLU A 153 -6.40 -17.82 -7.20
N LEU A 154 -7.02 -16.90 -6.44
CA LEU A 154 -7.98 -15.95 -6.97
C LEU A 154 -7.22 -14.68 -7.31
N ARG A 155 -7.26 -14.29 -8.58
CA ARG A 155 -6.63 -13.08 -9.07
C ARG A 155 -7.69 -12.14 -9.64
N ARG A 156 -7.58 -10.85 -9.34
CA ARG A 156 -8.45 -9.79 -9.84
C ARG A 156 -7.64 -8.60 -10.31
N VAL A 157 -8.16 -7.88 -11.27
CA VAL A 157 -7.53 -6.67 -11.82
C VAL A 157 -8.61 -5.66 -12.16
N GLY A 158 -8.31 -4.37 -11.99
CA GLY A 158 -9.25 -3.32 -12.31
C GLY A 158 -8.63 -1.94 -12.47
N LYS A 159 -9.47 -1.00 -12.89
CA LYS A 159 -9.07 0.38 -13.14
C LYS A 159 -9.13 1.19 -11.85
N ILE A 160 -8.34 2.25 -11.78
CA ILE A 160 -8.46 3.22 -10.69
C ILE A 160 -9.40 4.33 -11.16
N LYS A 161 -10.49 4.54 -10.42
CA LYS A 161 -11.49 5.56 -10.77
C LYS A 161 -10.85 6.94 -10.86
N GLY A 162 -11.17 7.68 -11.92
CA GLY A 162 -10.64 9.02 -12.15
C GLY A 162 -9.20 9.07 -12.68
N ARG A 163 -8.55 7.92 -12.96
CA ARG A 163 -7.20 7.86 -13.53
C ARG A 163 -7.22 7.34 -14.97
N SER A 164 -6.28 7.84 -15.77
CA SER A 164 -6.08 7.39 -17.16
C SER A 164 -5.55 5.95 -17.23
N GLY A 165 -5.86 5.26 -18.33
CA GLY A 165 -5.86 3.79 -18.47
C GLY A 165 -4.54 3.04 -18.29
N ALA A 166 -3.46 3.71 -17.88
CA ALA A 166 -2.23 3.02 -17.48
C ALA A 166 -2.21 2.70 -15.98
N ALA A 167 -2.76 3.53 -15.09
CA ALA A 167 -2.76 3.20 -13.66
C ALA A 167 -3.87 2.20 -13.32
N TYR A 168 -3.53 1.10 -12.64
CA TYR A 168 -4.46 0.03 -12.34
C TYR A 168 -4.17 -0.61 -10.98
N TRP A 169 -5.11 -1.41 -10.50
CA TRP A 169 -4.92 -2.23 -9.31
C TRP A 169 -5.00 -3.71 -9.64
N GLN A 170 -4.29 -4.50 -8.87
CA GLN A 170 -4.31 -5.95 -8.93
C GLN A 170 -4.46 -6.52 -7.53
N ALA A 171 -5.24 -7.57 -7.40
CA ALA A 171 -5.46 -8.22 -6.13
C ALA A 171 -5.31 -9.73 -6.28
N TRP A 172 -4.70 -10.34 -5.28
CA TRP A 172 -4.51 -11.78 -5.17
C TRP A 172 -5.06 -12.27 -3.85
N ALA A 173 -5.74 -13.41 -3.87
CA ALA A 173 -5.98 -14.24 -2.72
C ALA A 173 -5.43 -15.63 -3.03
N ILE A 174 -4.36 -16.01 -2.34
CA ILE A 174 -3.69 -17.29 -2.48
C ILE A 174 -4.06 -18.13 -1.27
N ARG A 175 -4.56 -19.33 -1.51
CA ARG A 175 -4.86 -20.31 -0.48
C ARG A 175 -3.99 -21.52 -0.67
N ASP A 176 -3.10 -21.76 0.29
CA ASP A 176 -2.41 -23.02 0.42
C ASP A 176 -3.34 -24.05 1.10
N LYS A 177 -3.52 -25.21 0.48
CA LYS A 177 -4.35 -26.34 0.93
C LYS A 177 -3.49 -27.44 1.57
N SER A 178 -2.21 -27.16 1.85
CA SER A 178 -1.36 -28.04 2.65
C SER A 178 -1.88 -28.18 4.09
N GLU A 179 -1.32 -29.13 4.83
CA GLU A 179 -1.71 -29.41 6.23
C GLU A 179 -1.57 -28.18 7.14
N PHE A 180 -0.56 -27.34 6.88
CA PHE A 180 -0.31 -26.08 7.57
C PHE A 180 -0.64 -24.87 6.69
N GLY A 181 -1.49 -25.09 5.69
CA GLY A 181 -1.82 -24.09 4.69
C GLY A 181 -2.52 -22.88 5.31
N HIS A 182 -2.25 -21.72 4.73
CA HIS A 182 -2.84 -20.44 5.12
C HIS A 182 -3.31 -19.72 3.86
N SER A 183 -4.04 -18.62 4.07
CA SER A 183 -4.35 -17.68 3.00
C SER A 183 -3.43 -16.46 3.07
N THR A 184 -3.04 -15.98 1.89
CA THR A 184 -2.35 -14.70 1.70
C THR A 184 -3.20 -13.82 0.80
N TYR A 185 -3.44 -12.58 1.23
CA TYR A 185 -4.13 -11.58 0.43
C TYR A 185 -3.18 -10.45 0.09
N MET A 186 -3.15 -10.04 -1.16
CA MET A 186 -2.32 -8.95 -1.66
C MET A 186 -3.17 -8.00 -2.49
N ILE A 187 -3.02 -6.69 -2.27
CA ILE A 187 -3.60 -5.65 -3.13
C ILE A 187 -2.47 -4.72 -3.52
N THR A 188 -2.21 -4.63 -4.82
CA THR A 188 -1.20 -3.74 -5.39
C THR A 188 -1.87 -2.66 -6.21
N VAL A 189 -1.48 -1.42 -5.97
CA VAL A 189 -1.81 -0.26 -6.82
C VAL A 189 -0.57 0.13 -7.58
N TYR A 190 -0.69 0.21 -8.90
CA TYR A 190 0.39 0.57 -9.80
C TYR A 190 0.16 1.96 -10.40
N THR A 191 1.23 2.77 -10.45
CA THR A 191 1.23 4.01 -11.22
C THR A 191 1.59 3.74 -12.67
N ARG A 192 1.23 4.67 -13.56
CA ARG A 192 1.63 4.63 -14.97
C ARG A 192 3.14 4.43 -15.13
N ASP A 193 3.93 5.15 -14.35
CA ASP A 193 5.39 5.14 -14.45
C ASP A 193 6.02 3.92 -13.78
N GLY A 194 5.30 3.30 -12.84
CA GLY A 194 5.74 2.09 -12.19
C GLY A 194 5.55 0.82 -13.00
N ILE A 195 4.56 0.83 -13.89
CA ILE A 195 4.22 -0.30 -14.73
C ILE A 195 5.30 -0.57 -15.79
N LYS A 196 5.90 0.49 -16.35
CA LYS A 196 6.91 0.42 -17.44
C LYS A 196 6.57 -0.69 -18.45
N ASP A 197 7.49 -1.64 -18.64
CA ASP A 197 7.37 -2.79 -19.55
C ASP A 197 6.82 -4.06 -18.84
N ASN A 198 6.46 -3.97 -17.56
CA ASN A 198 6.24 -5.12 -16.67
C ASN A 198 4.75 -5.43 -16.44
N VAL A 199 3.85 -4.93 -17.30
CA VAL A 199 2.46 -5.39 -17.31
C VAL A 199 2.45 -6.86 -17.68
N ASP A 200 1.92 -7.73 -16.83
CA ASP A 200 1.76 -9.13 -17.21
C ASP A 200 0.62 -9.35 -18.23
N ASP A 201 0.60 -10.53 -18.85
CA ASP A 201 -0.36 -10.85 -19.92
C ASP A 201 -1.81 -10.71 -19.49
N PHE A 202 -2.12 -11.05 -18.25
CA PHE A 202 -3.49 -11.01 -17.76
C PHE A 202 -3.96 -9.57 -17.58
N ALA A 203 -3.19 -8.73 -16.90
CA ALA A 203 -3.52 -7.32 -16.71
C ALA A 203 -3.59 -6.59 -18.06
N SER A 204 -2.63 -6.85 -18.96
CA SER A 204 -2.61 -6.30 -20.31
C SER A 204 -3.88 -6.68 -21.09
N SER A 205 -4.24 -7.96 -21.09
CA SER A 205 -5.44 -8.48 -21.78
C SER A 205 -6.73 -7.89 -21.23
N LYS A 206 -6.89 -7.78 -19.90
CA LYS A 206 -8.14 -7.31 -19.28
C LYS A 206 -8.31 -5.81 -19.31
N LEU A 207 -7.21 -5.06 -19.26
CA LEU A 207 -7.25 -3.60 -19.20
C LEU A 207 -7.02 -2.93 -20.56
N GLY A 208 -6.55 -3.68 -21.56
CA GLY A 208 -6.16 -3.13 -22.86
C GLY A 208 -4.91 -2.26 -22.79
N ILE A 209 -4.03 -2.52 -21.81
CA ILE A 209 -2.76 -1.80 -21.65
C ILE A 209 -1.73 -2.47 -22.56
N PRO A 210 -1.18 -1.76 -23.56
CA PRO A 210 -0.18 -2.33 -24.45
C PRO A 210 1.09 -2.64 -23.67
N LYS A 211 1.65 -3.85 -23.86
CA LYS A 211 3.01 -4.15 -23.44
C LYS A 211 3.96 -3.35 -24.34
N THR A 212 4.82 -2.53 -23.75
CA THR A 212 5.98 -2.01 -24.46
C THR A 212 6.97 -3.15 -24.66
N THR A 213 6.91 -3.82 -25.82
CA THR A 213 8.03 -4.64 -26.26
C THR A 213 9.20 -3.70 -26.50
N LYS A 214 10.25 -3.79 -25.68
CA LYS A 214 11.55 -3.24 -26.08
C LYS A 214 11.87 -3.83 -27.45
N THR A 215 12.01 -2.99 -28.47
CA THR A 215 12.73 -3.38 -29.67
C THR A 215 14.10 -3.87 -29.18
N PRO A 216 14.56 -5.09 -29.52
CA PRO A 216 15.92 -5.50 -29.19
C PRO A 216 16.84 -4.39 -29.68
N GLY A 217 17.58 -3.78 -28.75
CA GLY A 217 18.57 -2.79 -29.13
C GLY A 217 19.55 -3.48 -30.08
N LEU A 218 19.97 -2.76 -31.13
CA LEU A 218 21.00 -3.21 -32.07
C LEU A 218 22.32 -3.62 -31.39
N ASP A 219 22.46 -3.35 -30.09
CA ASP A 219 23.61 -3.68 -29.25
C ASP A 219 23.57 -5.12 -28.68
N GLU A 220 22.48 -5.89 -28.86
CA GLU A 220 22.43 -7.33 -28.50
C GLU A 220 22.71 -8.26 -29.70
N ILE A 221 23.04 -7.70 -30.89
CA ILE A 221 23.34 -8.47 -32.12
C ILE A 221 24.85 -8.40 -32.49
N LEU A 222 25.74 -8.08 -31.55
CA LEU A 222 27.20 -8.12 -31.78
C LEU A 222 27.93 -9.05 -30.81
#